data_AF-A0A4S5ERQ7-F1
#
_entry.id   AF-A0A4S5ERQ7-F1
#
_cell.length_a   1.000
_cell.length_b   1.000
_cell.length_c   1.000
_cell.angle_alpha   90.00
_cell.angle_beta   90.00
_cell.angle_gamma   90.00
#
_symmetry.space_group_name_H-M   'P 1'
#
loop_
_entity.id
_entity.type
_entity.pdbx_description
1 polymer ?
#
loop_
_entity_poly.entity_id
_entity_poly.type
_entity_poly.pdbx_seq_one_letter_code
_entity_poly.pdbx_strand_id
1 'polypeptide(L)' 'MQGEATITVAGNLAADPEIRFLPDGVAVASFAVATTQRK' A
#
# COMPACT_ATOMS: atom_id res chain seq x y z
N MET A 1 -17.57 -0.38 1.32
CA MET A 1 -18.49 0.40 0.44
C MET A 1 -18.93 -0.52 -0.71
N GLN A 2 -20.11 -0.35 -1.34
CA GLN A 2 -20.52 -1.30 -2.41
C GLN A 2 -19.51 -1.25 -3.56
N GLY A 3 -18.91 -2.40 -3.89
CA GLY A 3 -17.87 -2.53 -4.93
C GLY A 3 -16.42 -2.52 -4.42
N GLU A 4 -16.21 -2.40 -3.11
CA GLU A 4 -14.87 -2.35 -2.53
C GLU A 4 -14.38 -3.76 -2.18
N ALA A 5 -13.42 -4.28 -2.97
CA ALA A 5 -12.81 -5.58 -2.70
C ALA A 5 -11.75 -5.43 -1.59
N THR A 6 -12.05 -5.97 -0.40
CA THR A 6 -11.04 -6.11 0.64
C THR A 6 -10.07 -7.23 0.27
N ILE A 7 -8.79 -6.88 0.11
CA ILE A 7 -7.72 -7.85 -0.12
C ILE A 7 -6.77 -7.89 1.08
N THR A 8 -6.12 -9.02 1.30
CA THR A 8 -5.05 -9.18 2.30
C THR A 8 -3.74 -9.46 1.58
N VAL A 9 -2.70 -8.70 1.91
CA VAL A 9 -1.34 -8.86 1.37
C VAL A 9 -0.38 -8.96 2.55
N ALA A 10 0.49 -9.96 2.53
CA ALA A 10 1.54 -10.15 3.53
C ALA A 10 2.90 -10.29 2.83
N GLY A 11 3.88 -9.49 3.25
CA GLY A 11 5.20 -9.44 2.63
C GLY A 11 6.08 -8.39 3.28
N ASN A 12 7.18 -8.05 2.62
CA ASN A 12 8.14 -7.04 3.10
C ASN A 12 8.01 -5.75 2.28
N LEU A 13 8.30 -4.61 2.89
CA LEU A 13 8.45 -3.35 2.14
C LEU A 13 9.72 -3.41 1.28
N ALA A 14 9.58 -3.13 -0.01
CA ALA A 14 10.73 -3.15 -0.93
C ALA A 14 11.65 -1.92 -0.77
N ALA A 15 11.10 -0.83 -0.25
CA ALA A 15 11.79 0.44 0.02
C ALA A 15 10.96 1.26 1.03
N ASP A 16 11.50 2.41 1.44
CA ASP A 16 10.77 3.37 2.26
C ASP A 16 9.51 3.89 1.54
N PRO A 17 8.38 4.08 2.25
CA PRO A 17 7.17 4.65 1.65
C PRO A 17 7.35 6.11 1.23
N GLU A 18 6.81 6.47 0.08
CA GLU A 18 6.72 7.88 -0.35
C GLU A 18 5.44 8.50 0.25
N ILE A 19 5.58 9.62 0.96
CA ILE A 19 4.47 10.37 1.54
C ILE A 19 4.23 11.64 0.74
N ARG A 20 2.97 11.87 0.34
CA ARG A 20 2.51 13.10 -0.32
C ARG A 20 1.26 13.63 0.37
N PHE A 21 1.01 14.93 0.23
CA PHE A 21 -0.23 15.56 0.67
C PHE A 21 -1.05 15.97 -0.54
N LEU A 22 -2.34 15.63 -0.52
CA LEU A 22 -3.31 16.10 -1.50
C LEU A 22 -3.62 17.58 -1.26
N PRO A 23 -4.20 18.30 -2.25
CA PRO A 23 -4.53 19.72 -2.10
C PRO A 23 -5.47 20.06 -0.94
N ASP A 24 -6.30 19.11 -0.53
CA ASP A 24 -7.19 19.20 0.62
C ASP A 24 -6.50 18.88 1.96
N GLY A 25 -5.18 18.63 1.94
CA GLY A 25 -4.37 18.34 3.12
C GLY A 25 -4.36 16.87 3.55
N VAL A 26 -5.03 15.97 2.82
CA VAL A 26 -5.04 14.54 3.16
C VAL A 26 -3.69 13.90 2.82
N ALA A 27 -3.11 13.19 3.79
CA ALA A 27 -1.86 12.45 3.60
C ALA A 27 -2.11 11.11 2.87
N VAL A 28 -1.28 10.82 1.86
CA VAL A 28 -1.30 9.56 1.10
C VAL A 28 0.11 8.97 1.08
N ALA A 29 0.20 7.66 1.36
CA ALA A 29 1.44 6.89 1.29
C ALA A 29 1.40 5.95 0.09
N SER A 30 2.47 5.91 -0.70
CA SER A 30 2.69 4.90 -1.75
C SER A 30 3.85 4.00 -1.34
N PHE A 31 3.63 2.68 -1.35
CA PHE A 31 4.65 1.68 -1.02
C PHE A 31 4.45 0.41 -1.84
N ALA A 32 5.54 -0.33 -2.04
CA ALA A 32 5.52 -1.62 -2.72
C ALA A 32 5.76 -2.76 -1.70
N VAL A 33 4.90 -3.78 -1.75
CA VAL A 33 5.04 -4.99 -0.93
C VAL A 33 5.58 -6.13 -1.79
N ALA A 34 6.76 -6.62 -1.45
CA ALA A 34 7.35 -7.79 -2.07
C ALA A 34 6.87 -9.07 -1.35
N THR A 35 6.34 -10.02 -2.12
CA THR A 35 5.90 -11.32 -1.61
C THR A 35 6.73 -12.44 -2.23
N THR A 36 7.34 -13.29 -1.41
CA THR A 36 8.01 -14.50 -1.89
C THR A 36 7.12 -15.70 -1.63
N GLN A 37 6.60 -16.31 -2.69
CA GLN A 37 5.86 -17.57 -2.57
C GLN A 37 6.86 -18.69 -2.20
N ARG A 38 6.68 -19.29 -1.02
CA ARG A 38 7.37 -20.54 -0.66
C ARG A 38 6.43 -21.70 -0.99
N LYS A 39 6.91 -22.64 -1.81
CA LYS A 39 6.21 -23.89 -2.13
C LYS A 39 6.23 -24.84 -0.95
#